data_AF-A0A2Z3GUZ2-F1
#
_entry.id   AF-A0A2Z3GUZ2-F1
#
_cell.length_a   1.000
_cell.length_b   1.000
_cell.length_c   1.000
_cell.angle_alpha   90.00
_cell.angle_beta   90.00
_cell.angle_gamma   90.00
#
_symmetry.space_group_name_H-M   'P 1'
#
loop_
_entity.id
_entity.type
_entity.pdbx_description
1 polymer ?
#
loop_
_entity_poly.entity_id
_entity_poly.type
_entity_poly.pdbx_seq_one_letter_code
_entity_poly.pdbx_strand_id
1 'polypeptide(L)'
;MPNLKAILLAVLKRAACLFVRSRLDGAVPSPSTFTPPPVITPTVGRVVWFFPAGRLPSDQPLPALVAHVWSDTVVNLAVFDASGNPVPNPPTSVPLLSAGSVPPGGGAYCTWMPYQQGQAAKTEALAKQLAARS
;
A
#
# COMPACT_ATOMS: atom_id res chain seq x y z
N MET A 1 33.27 59.13 -7.16
CA MET A 1 31.95 59.21 -6.50
C MET A 1 31.03 58.17 -7.13
N PRO A 2 30.60 57.11 -6.42
CA PRO A 2 29.74 56.09 -7.01
C PRO A 2 28.36 56.67 -7.36
N ASN A 3 27.92 56.40 -8.59
CA ASN A 3 26.70 56.93 -9.21
C ASN A 3 25.46 56.44 -8.47
N LEU A 4 24.61 57.38 -8.03
CA LEU A 4 23.36 57.12 -7.28
C LEU A 4 22.45 56.10 -7.99
N LYS A 5 22.47 56.04 -9.33
CA LYS A 5 21.73 55.06 -10.13
C LYS A 5 22.22 53.62 -9.92
N ALA A 6 23.53 53.41 -9.73
CA ALA A 6 24.11 52.09 -9.52
C ALA A 6 23.75 51.53 -8.13
N ILE A 7 23.70 52.41 -7.12
CA ILE A 7 23.31 52.04 -5.75
C ILE A 7 21.83 51.68 -5.71
N LEU A 8 20.97 52.48 -6.35
CA LEU A 8 19.53 52.20 -6.41
C LEU A 8 19.23 50.89 -7.16
N LEU A 9 19.93 50.61 -8.26
CA LEU A 9 19.77 49.38 -9.02
C LEU A 9 20.26 48.14 -8.25
N ALA A 10 21.32 48.27 -7.44
CA ALA A 10 21.81 47.18 -6.60
C ALA A 10 20.83 46.85 -5.45
N VAL A 11 20.22 47.87 -4.84
CA VAL A 11 19.20 47.71 -3.79
C VAL A 11 17.93 47.07 -4.35
N LEU A 12 17.47 47.51 -5.53
CA LEU A 12 16.31 46.92 -6.21
C LEU A 12 16.56 45.46 -6.63
N LYS A 13 17.76 45.14 -7.14
CA LYS A 13 18.13 43.75 -7.47
C LYS A 13 18.21 42.86 -6.23
N ARG A 14 18.71 43.36 -5.10
CA ARG A 14 18.70 42.63 -3.81
C ARG A 14 17.28 42.41 -3.30
N ALA A 15 16.40 43.42 -3.35
CA ALA A 15 15.01 43.30 -2.93
C ALA A 15 14.24 42.29 -3.79
N ALA A 16 14.44 42.27 -5.11
CA ALA A 16 13.85 41.27 -6.00
C ALA A 16 14.37 39.85 -5.73
N CYS A 17 15.66 39.70 -5.40
CA CYS A 17 16.26 38.40 -5.09
C CYS A 17 15.78 37.84 -3.72
N LEU A 18 15.58 38.72 -2.73
CA LEU A 18 14.95 38.36 -1.45
C LEU A 18 13.46 37.98 -1.62
N PHE A 19 12.72 38.67 -2.49
CA PHE A 19 11.31 38.38 -2.73
C PHE A 19 11.11 37.06 -3.49
N VAL A 20 11.98 36.72 -4.44
CA VAL A 20 11.95 35.40 -5.13
C VAL A 20 12.26 34.26 -4.16
N ARG A 21 13.17 34.44 -3.20
CA ARG A 21 13.48 33.42 -2.19
C ARG A 21 12.35 33.18 -1.18
N SER A 22 11.62 34.23 -0.79
CA SER A 22 10.49 34.09 0.14
C SER A 22 9.28 33.35 -0.43
N ARG A 23 9.19 33.18 -1.77
CA ARG A 23 8.07 32.50 -2.43
C ARG A 23 8.29 31.01 -2.68
N LEU A 24 9.48 30.50 -2.37
CA LEU A 24 9.84 29.08 -2.54
C LEU A 24 9.75 28.28 -1.23
N ASP A 25 9.52 28.93 -0.10
CA ASP A 25 9.21 28.26 1.18
C ASP A 25 7.72 27.90 1.29
N GLY A 26 7.06 27.67 0.15
CA GLY A 26 5.79 26.97 0.11
C GLY A 26 6.06 25.54 0.56
N ALA A 27 5.65 25.23 1.79
CA ALA A 27 5.70 23.92 2.40
C ALA A 27 5.50 22.83 1.35
N VAL A 28 6.58 22.10 1.05
CA VAL A 28 6.46 20.80 0.38
C VAL A 28 5.47 20.03 1.25
N PRO A 29 4.26 19.68 0.76
CA PRO A 29 3.43 18.77 1.51
C PRO A 29 4.29 17.52 1.71
N SER A 30 4.54 17.20 2.98
CA SER A 30 5.14 15.94 3.41
C SER A 30 4.65 14.83 2.48
N PRO A 31 5.53 13.93 1.98
CA PRO A 31 5.13 12.87 1.07
C PRO A 31 3.87 12.23 1.67
N SER A 32 2.80 12.32 0.88
CA SER A 32 1.44 12.02 1.26
C SER A 32 1.43 10.87 2.26
N THR A 33 0.92 11.11 3.47
CA THR A 33 0.41 10.02 4.31
C THR A 33 -0.85 9.49 3.63
N PHE A 34 -0.70 8.93 2.42
CA PHE A 34 -1.47 7.77 2.04
C PHE A 34 -1.10 6.75 3.11
N THR A 35 -1.84 6.76 4.21
CA THR A 35 -1.82 5.66 5.16
C THR A 35 -2.32 4.52 4.31
N PRO A 36 -1.44 3.61 3.85
CA PRO A 36 -1.93 2.51 3.06
C PRO A 36 -2.96 1.80 3.94
N PRO A 37 -4.10 1.36 3.38
CA PRO A 37 -5.04 0.55 4.14
C PRO A 37 -4.24 -0.56 4.83
N PRO A 38 -4.54 -0.91 6.08
CA PRO A 38 -3.72 -1.79 6.92
C PRO A 38 -3.18 -2.96 6.10
N VAL A 39 -1.90 -2.85 5.73
CA VAL A 39 -1.25 -3.84 4.87
C VAL A 39 -0.85 -4.96 5.81
N ILE A 40 -1.73 -5.95 5.92
CA ILE A 40 -1.44 -7.16 6.69
C ILE A 40 -0.21 -7.80 6.07
N THR A 41 0.91 -7.79 6.79
CA THR A 41 2.16 -8.43 6.36
C THR A 41 1.91 -9.92 6.13
N PRO A 42 2.12 -10.45 4.92
CA PRO A 42 1.96 -11.87 4.66
C PRO A 42 2.99 -12.67 5.45
N THR A 43 2.52 -13.72 6.09
CA THR A 43 3.35 -14.66 6.86
C THR A 43 3.06 -16.09 6.40
N VAL A 44 4.09 -16.94 6.38
CA VAL A 44 3.94 -18.35 6.00
C VAL A 44 2.97 -19.03 6.96
N GLY A 45 2.08 -19.88 6.42
CA GLY A 45 1.07 -20.60 7.19
C GLY A 45 -0.25 -19.83 7.39
N ARG A 46 -0.37 -18.59 6.91
CA ARG A 46 -1.65 -17.87 6.90
C ARG A 46 -2.56 -18.39 5.80
N VAL A 47 -3.87 -18.38 6.08
CA VAL A 47 -4.91 -18.72 5.10
C VAL A 47 -5.39 -17.46 4.41
N VAL A 48 -5.49 -17.52 3.09
CA VAL A 48 -6.00 -16.48 2.19
C VAL A 48 -7.05 -17.06 1.25
N TRP A 49 -7.82 -16.19 0.60
CA TRP A 49 -8.70 -16.58 -0.49
C TRP A 49 -7.96 -16.46 -1.80
N PHE A 50 -7.91 -17.55 -2.55
CA PHE A 50 -7.36 -17.59 -3.89
C PHE A 50 -8.47 -17.54 -4.93
N PHE A 51 -8.21 -16.74 -5.96
CA PHE A 51 -9.09 -16.57 -7.08
C PHE A 51 -8.36 -16.94 -8.38
N PRO A 52 -8.77 -18.03 -9.06
CA PRO A 52 -8.15 -18.42 -10.31
C PRO A 52 -8.44 -17.41 -11.43
N ALA A 53 -7.57 -17.38 -12.43
CA ALA A 53 -7.78 -16.64 -13.65
C ALA A 53 -9.04 -17.14 -14.38
N GLY A 54 -9.79 -16.23 -15.01
CA GLY A 54 -11.00 -16.59 -15.77
C GLY A 54 -12.22 -16.97 -14.93
N ARG A 55 -12.19 -16.77 -13.61
CA ARG A 55 -13.35 -17.05 -12.74
C ARG A 55 -14.56 -16.18 -13.07
N LEU A 56 -15.74 -16.68 -12.78
CA LEU A 56 -16.96 -15.87 -12.76
C LEU A 56 -17.06 -15.11 -11.43
N PRO A 57 -17.71 -13.93 -11.40
CA PRO A 57 -17.94 -13.18 -10.16
C PRO A 57 -18.74 -13.96 -9.10
N SER A 58 -19.52 -14.95 -9.52
CA SER A 58 -20.33 -15.82 -8.65
C SER A 58 -19.54 -16.96 -8.01
N ASP A 59 -18.32 -17.23 -8.46
CA ASP A 59 -17.56 -18.38 -8.00
C ASP A 59 -17.01 -18.17 -6.59
N GLN A 60 -17.11 -19.20 -5.76
CA GLN A 60 -16.54 -19.18 -4.42
C GLN A 60 -15.01 -19.14 -4.50
N PRO A 61 -14.33 -18.35 -3.64
CA PRO A 61 -12.88 -18.38 -3.54
C PRO A 61 -12.39 -19.76 -3.10
N LEU A 62 -11.26 -20.19 -3.63
CA LEU A 62 -10.59 -21.38 -3.16
C LEU A 62 -9.79 -21.06 -1.89
N PRO A 63 -9.85 -21.89 -0.84
CA PRO A 63 -9.01 -21.72 0.31
C PRO A 63 -7.55 -22.00 -0.08
N ALA A 64 -6.65 -21.10 0.31
CA ALA A 64 -5.24 -21.24 0.03
C ALA A 64 -4.40 -20.88 1.24
N LEU A 65 -3.30 -21.60 1.43
CA LEU A 65 -2.32 -21.33 2.48
C LEU A 65 -1.09 -20.65 1.86
N VAL A 66 -0.57 -19.63 2.52
CA VAL A 66 0.68 -18.96 2.14
C VAL A 66 1.83 -19.92 2.41
N ALA A 67 2.37 -20.49 1.33
CA ALA A 67 3.47 -21.45 1.38
C ALA A 67 4.83 -20.74 1.42
N HIS A 68 4.97 -19.62 0.71
CA HIS A 68 6.19 -18.83 0.68
C HIS A 68 5.86 -17.35 0.43
N VAL A 69 6.66 -16.45 1.01
CA VAL A 69 6.50 -14.99 0.88
C VAL A 69 7.72 -14.44 0.15
N TRP A 70 7.51 -13.85 -1.02
CA TRP A 70 8.56 -13.15 -1.76
C TRP A 70 8.65 -11.68 -1.34
N SER A 71 7.48 -11.05 -1.18
CA SER A 71 7.32 -9.67 -0.74
C SER A 71 5.94 -9.50 -0.11
N ASP A 72 5.66 -8.31 0.42
CA ASP A 72 4.36 -7.99 1.02
C ASP A 72 3.18 -8.07 0.03
N THR A 73 3.47 -8.09 -1.28
CA THR A 73 2.47 -8.10 -2.35
C THR A 73 2.50 -9.37 -3.21
N VAL A 74 3.48 -10.26 -3.03
CA VAL A 74 3.65 -11.46 -3.87
C VAL A 74 3.96 -12.68 -3.01
N VAL A 75 3.16 -13.72 -3.18
CA VAL A 75 3.24 -14.96 -2.39
C VAL A 75 3.09 -16.21 -3.26
N ASN A 76 3.64 -17.33 -2.82
CA ASN A 76 3.31 -18.64 -3.34
C ASN A 76 2.25 -19.29 -2.45
N LEU A 77 1.31 -20.00 -3.07
CA LEU A 77 0.16 -20.55 -2.39
C LEU A 77 0.15 -22.07 -2.47
N ALA A 78 -0.40 -22.72 -1.45
CA ALA A 78 -0.91 -24.08 -1.52
C ALA A 78 -2.44 -23.98 -1.59
N VAL A 79 -3.03 -24.31 -2.74
CA VAL A 79 -4.46 -24.13 -3.02
C VAL A 79 -5.18 -25.47 -2.85
N PHE A 80 -6.36 -25.44 -2.24
CA PHE A 80 -7.24 -26.59 -2.13
C PHE A 80 -8.49 -26.40 -3.00
N ASP A 81 -8.93 -27.47 -3.65
CA ASP A 81 -10.17 -27.48 -4.43
C ASP A 81 -11.41 -27.49 -3.52
N ALA A 82 -12.60 -27.44 -4.12
CA ALA A 82 -13.87 -27.49 -3.38
C ALA A 82 -14.10 -28.80 -2.62
N SER A 83 -13.38 -29.87 -2.98
CA SER A 83 -13.40 -31.16 -2.27
C SER A 83 -12.34 -31.23 -1.15
N GLY A 84 -11.50 -30.20 -1.01
CA GLY A 84 -10.41 -30.14 -0.05
C GLY A 84 -9.13 -30.83 -0.50
N ASN A 85 -9.02 -31.24 -1.77
CA ASN A 85 -7.78 -31.83 -2.28
C ASN A 85 -6.78 -30.73 -2.67
N PRO A 86 -5.47 -30.92 -2.41
CA PRO A 86 -4.46 -30.00 -2.89
C PRO A 86 -4.41 -30.02 -4.42
N VAL A 87 -4.38 -28.84 -5.02
CA VAL A 87 -4.22 -28.70 -6.48
C VAL A 87 -2.81 -29.19 -6.88
N PRO A 88 -2.67 -30.07 -7.89
CA PRO A 88 -1.40 -30.73 -8.19
C PRO A 88 -0.27 -29.78 -8.66
N ASN A 89 -0.63 -28.62 -9.22
CA ASN A 89 0.31 -27.58 -9.63
C ASN A 89 -0.17 -26.22 -9.10
N PRO A 90 0.11 -25.91 -7.83
CA PRO A 90 -0.39 -24.68 -7.25
C PRO A 90 0.36 -23.46 -7.84
N PRO A 91 -0.31 -22.31 -7.98
CA PRO A 91 0.25 -21.14 -8.63
C PRO A 91 1.36 -20.50 -7.78
N THR A 92 2.43 -20.07 -8.44
CA THR A 92 3.54 -19.33 -7.86
C THR A 92 3.47 -17.85 -8.24
N SER A 93 4.06 -16.98 -7.44
CA SER A 93 4.13 -15.53 -7.68
C SER A 93 2.74 -14.90 -7.83
N VAL A 94 1.81 -15.28 -6.96
CA VAL A 94 0.44 -14.77 -6.97
C VAL A 94 0.40 -13.40 -6.30
N PRO A 95 -0.21 -12.38 -6.94
CA PRO A 95 -0.39 -11.08 -6.31
C PRO A 95 -1.39 -11.17 -5.16
N LEU A 96 -0.98 -10.66 -4.00
CA LEU A 96 -1.80 -10.47 -2.82
C LEU A 96 -2.37 -9.06 -2.83
N LEU A 97 -3.70 -8.98 -2.95
CA LEU A 97 -4.42 -7.71 -2.95
C LEU A 97 -4.81 -7.30 -1.53
N SER A 98 -4.53 -6.04 -1.22
CA SER A 98 -4.98 -5.38 -0.01
C SER A 98 -6.47 -5.06 -0.08
N ALA A 99 -7.05 -4.76 1.09
CA ALA A 99 -8.44 -4.34 1.21
C ALA A 99 -8.72 -3.11 0.31
N GLY A 100 -9.65 -3.26 -0.64
CA GLY A 100 -10.04 -2.19 -1.56
C GLY A 100 -9.15 -2.01 -2.80
N SER A 101 -8.14 -2.86 -3.01
CA SER A 101 -7.36 -2.85 -4.24
C SER A 101 -8.16 -3.44 -5.41
N VAL A 102 -8.01 -2.83 -6.60
CA VAL A 102 -8.67 -3.31 -7.82
C VAL A 102 -8.01 -4.60 -8.29
N PRO A 103 -8.78 -5.67 -8.56
CA PRO A 103 -8.26 -6.89 -9.14
C PRO A 103 -7.50 -6.65 -10.46
N PRO A 104 -6.33 -7.28 -10.67
CA PRO A 104 -5.67 -7.23 -11.96
C PRO A 104 -6.57 -7.91 -13.00
N GLY A 105 -6.85 -7.21 -14.11
CA GLY A 105 -7.80 -7.69 -15.13
C GLY A 105 -7.38 -9.05 -15.71
N GLY A 106 -8.19 -10.08 -15.44
CA GLY A 106 -8.03 -11.43 -15.99
C GLY A 106 -6.98 -12.33 -15.31
N GLY A 107 -6.16 -11.81 -14.40
CA GLY A 107 -5.13 -12.58 -13.70
C GLY A 107 -5.66 -13.33 -12.48
N ALA A 108 -4.93 -14.37 -12.06
CA ALA A 108 -5.15 -15.00 -10.76
C ALA A 108 -4.62 -14.08 -9.64
N TYR A 109 -5.32 -14.01 -8.53
CA TYR A 109 -4.91 -13.19 -7.38
C TYR A 109 -5.40 -13.80 -6.07
N CYS A 110 -4.88 -13.30 -4.96
CA CYS A 110 -5.38 -13.66 -3.64
C CYS A 110 -5.74 -12.43 -2.80
N THR A 111 -6.64 -12.61 -1.84
CA THR A 111 -7.06 -11.57 -0.90
C THR A 111 -7.11 -12.12 0.51
N TRP A 112 -6.89 -11.26 1.50
CA TRP A 112 -7.20 -11.57 2.89
C TRP A 112 -8.70 -11.80 3.08
N MET A 113 -9.05 -12.71 3.99
CA MET A 113 -10.46 -12.91 4.36
C MET A 113 -11.01 -11.67 5.09
N PRO A 114 -12.27 -11.27 4.89
CA PRO A 114 -12.85 -10.08 5.52
C PRO A 114 -12.71 -10.07 7.05
N TYR A 115 -12.85 -11.24 7.68
CA TYR A 115 -12.68 -11.37 9.13
C TYR A 115 -11.25 -11.05 9.58
N GLN A 116 -10.23 -11.52 8.87
CA GLN A 116 -8.82 -11.25 9.21
C GLN A 116 -8.50 -9.76 9.09
N GLN A 117 -9.06 -9.09 8.08
CA GLN A 117 -8.96 -7.64 7.91
C GLN A 117 -9.63 -6.89 9.07
N GLY A 118 -10.82 -7.34 9.49
CA GLY A 118 -11.51 -6.76 10.65
C GLY A 118 -10.74 -6.93 11.96
N GLN A 119 -10.07 -8.07 12.16
CA GLN A 119 -9.23 -8.29 13.35
C GLN A 119 -7.97 -7.42 13.34
N ALA A 120 -7.31 -7.27 12.19
CA ALA A 120 -6.17 -6.38 12.04
C ALA A 120 -6.56 -4.92 12.34
N ALA A 121 -7.67 -4.43 11.78
CA ALA A 121 -8.17 -3.09 12.01
C ALA A 121 -8.48 -2.81 13.50
N LYS A 122 -9.09 -3.78 14.20
CA LYS A 122 -9.36 -3.67 15.65
C LYS A 122 -8.07 -3.58 16.46
N THR A 123 -7.08 -4.42 16.13
CA THR A 123 -5.80 -4.47 16.84
C THR A 123 -5.04 -3.16 16.66
N GLU A 124 -5.01 -2.61 15.45
CA GLU A 124 -4.40 -1.31 15.18
C GLU A 124 -5.09 -0.15 15.90
N ALA A 125 -6.43 -0.15 15.92
CA ALA A 125 -7.19 0.86 16.64
C ALA A 125 -6.88 0.83 18.14
N LEU A 126 -6.81 -0.37 18.74
CA LEU A 126 -6.46 -0.55 20.14
C LEU A 126 -5.01 -0.13 20.43
N ALA A 127 -4.06 -0.49 19.56
CA ALA A 127 -2.67 -0.08 19.69
C ALA A 127 -2.52 1.46 19.66
N LYS A 128 -3.25 2.14 18.78
CA LYS A 128 -3.29 3.61 18.74
C LYS A 128 -3.86 4.22 20.02
N GLN A 129 -4.94 3.63 20.56
CA GLN A 129 -5.53 4.08 21.83
C GLN A 129 -4.57 3.93 23.01
N LEU A 130 -3.82 2.82 23.06
CA LEU A 130 -2.82 2.59 24.11
C LEU A 130 -1.64 3.55 23.99
N ALA A 131 -1.13 3.76 22.78
CA ALA A 131 -0.03 4.70 22.54
C ALA A 131 -0.40 6.16 22.83
N ALA A 132 -1.67 6.54 22.64
CA ALA A 132 -2.16 7.88 23.00
C ALA A 132 -2.37 8.07 24.52
N ARG A 133 -2.36 6.98 25.28
CA ARG A 133 -2.56 6.99 26.74
C ARG A 133 -1.24 6.96 27.52
N SER A 134 -0.16 6.45 26.92
CA SER A 134 1.20 6.45 27.46
C SER A 134 1.91 7.77 27.16
#